data_AF-U2YSL6-F1
#
_entry.id   AF-U2YSL6-F1
#
_cell.length_a   1.000
_cell.length_b   1.000
_cell.length_c   1.000
_cell.angle_alpha   90.00
_cell.angle_beta   90.00
_cell.angle_gamma   90.00
#
_symmetry.space_group_name_H-M   'P 1'
#
loop_
_entity.id
_entity.type
_entity.pdbx_description
1 polymer ?
#
loop_
_entity_poly.entity_id
_entity_poly.type
_entity_poly.pdbx_seq_one_letter_code
_entity_poly.pdbx_strand_id
1 'polypeptide(L)'
;MAPTFRRFGYLGAFLLVLAAGFFAAFGAPALDGSTGLQIVVFVVAGVFELLGGFANPLRERVGALRLVGIGHVCLGASMCLGALSGSGLVFQALFVLSGLVLVAFGVDYLLGGRYFETPEA
;
A
#
# COMPACT_ATOMS: atom_id res chain seq x y z
N MET A 1 -14.99 -14.87 10.38
CA MET A 1 -14.12 -13.72 10.06
C MET A 1 -12.83 -13.90 10.82
N ALA A 2 -11.72 -14.23 10.15
CA ALA A 2 -10.42 -14.22 10.82
C ALA A 2 -10.09 -12.77 11.26
N PRO A 3 -9.91 -12.51 12.57
CA PRO A 3 -9.70 -11.16 13.11
C PRO A 3 -8.41 -10.50 12.58
N THR A 4 -7.51 -11.29 12.02
CA THR A 4 -6.20 -10.92 11.47
C THR A 4 -6.28 -9.97 10.28
N PHE A 5 -7.16 -10.19 9.31
CA PHE A 5 -7.23 -9.34 8.11
C PHE A 5 -7.72 -7.91 8.40
N ARG A 6 -8.40 -7.68 9.53
CA ARG A 6 -8.88 -6.34 9.90
C ARG A 6 -7.74 -5.34 10.10
N ARG A 7 -6.54 -5.82 10.47
CA ARG A 7 -5.35 -4.99 10.64
C ARG A 7 -4.93 -4.32 9.33
N PHE A 8 -4.96 -5.05 8.22
CA PHE A 8 -4.75 -4.50 6.88
C PHE A 8 -5.83 -3.48 6.52
N GLY A 9 -7.07 -3.74 6.90
CA GLY A 9 -8.16 -2.78 6.73
C GLY A 9 -7.91 -1.45 7.45
N TYR A 10 -7.41 -1.51 8.70
CA TYR A 10 -7.04 -0.32 9.46
C TYR A 10 -5.81 0.39 8.89
N LEU A 11 -4.82 -0.36 8.39
CA LEU A 11 -3.69 0.21 7.68
C LEU A 11 -4.18 0.97 6.44
N GLY A 12 -5.02 0.35 5.61
CA GLY A 12 -5.61 1.00 4.43
C GLY A 12 -6.37 2.28 4.78
N ALA A 13 -7.22 2.25 5.82
CA ALA A 13 -7.91 3.44 6.31
C ALA A 13 -6.94 4.53 6.75
N PHE A 14 -5.89 4.16 7.49
CA PHE A 14 -4.87 5.09 7.95
C PHE A 14 -4.11 5.73 6.77
N LEU A 15 -3.73 4.96 5.76
CA LEU A 15 -3.10 5.49 4.54
C LEU A 15 -4.01 6.49 3.82
N LEU A 16 -5.31 6.19 3.69
CA LEU A 16 -6.27 7.11 3.08
C LEU A 16 -6.43 8.41 3.89
N VAL A 17 -6.43 8.32 5.22
CA VAL A 17 -6.43 9.49 6.11
C VAL A 17 -5.16 10.33 5.93
N LEU A 18 -3.99 9.70 5.80
CA LEU A 18 -2.74 10.41 5.53
C LEU A 18 -2.78 11.12 4.17
N ALA A 19 -3.31 10.47 3.13
CA ALA A 19 -3.46 11.08 1.80
C ALA A 19 -4.42 12.27 1.84
N ALA A 20 -5.56 12.14 2.53
CA ALA A 20 -6.51 13.24 2.72
C ALA A 20 -5.89 14.39 3.52
N GLY A 21 -5.12 14.09 4.59
CA GLY A 21 -4.40 15.08 5.39
C GLY A 21 -3.33 15.82 4.59
N PHE A 22 -2.58 15.11 3.74
CA PHE A 22 -1.64 15.73 2.82
C PHE A 22 -2.35 16.71 1.87
N PHE A 23 -3.45 16.28 1.25
CA PHE A 23 -4.21 17.15 0.35
C PHE A 23 -4.80 18.37 1.07
N ALA A 24 -5.28 18.19 2.31
CA ALA A 24 -5.80 19.28 3.12
C ALA A 24 -4.71 20.30 3.51
N ALA A 25 -3.47 19.84 3.74
CA ALA A 25 -2.36 20.70 4.14
C ALA A 25 -1.68 21.43 2.97
N PHE A 26 -1.51 20.76 1.83
CA PHE A 26 -0.70 21.27 0.71
C PHE A 26 -1.53 21.63 -0.55
N GLY A 27 -2.78 21.17 -0.63
CA GLY A 27 -3.67 21.41 -1.77
C GLY A 27 -3.31 20.64 -3.04
N ALA A 28 -4.11 20.85 -4.08
CA ALA A 28 -3.90 20.27 -5.41
C ALA A 28 -2.57 20.67 -6.10
N PRO A 29 -2.00 21.89 -5.92
CA PRO A 29 -0.72 22.25 -6.53
C PRO A 29 0.46 21.36 -6.13
N ALA A 30 0.36 20.65 -4.98
CA ALA A 30 1.39 19.71 -4.56
C ALA A 30 1.37 18.36 -5.32
N LEU A 31 0.43 18.18 -6.25
CA LEU A 31 0.27 16.95 -7.05
C LEU A 31 1.01 17.00 -8.40
N ASP A 32 1.96 17.91 -8.58
CA ASP A 32 2.70 18.03 -9.83
C ASP A 32 3.70 16.87 -10.04
N GLY A 33 3.82 16.43 -11.29
CA GLY A 33 4.83 15.47 -11.73
C GLY A 33 4.82 14.12 -10.99
N SER A 34 5.98 13.74 -10.44
CA SER A 34 6.18 12.45 -9.76
C SER A 34 5.48 12.35 -8.41
N THR A 35 5.28 13.48 -7.72
CA THR A 35 4.58 13.52 -6.42
C THR A 35 3.10 13.18 -6.58
N GLY A 36 2.45 13.70 -7.63
CA GLY A 36 1.07 13.33 -7.96
C GLY A 36 0.92 11.84 -8.24
N LEU A 37 1.80 11.27 -9.06
CA LEU A 37 1.79 9.83 -9.35
C LEU A 37 2.02 9.00 -8.08
N GLN A 38 2.98 9.39 -7.24
CA GLN A 38 3.24 8.73 -5.95
C GLN A 38 1.97 8.71 -5.08
N ILE A 39 1.28 9.84 -4.94
CA ILE A 39 0.07 9.95 -4.12
C ILE A 39 -1.07 9.11 -4.69
N VAL A 40 -1.25 9.10 -6.01
CA VAL A 40 -2.27 8.24 -6.64
C VAL A 40 -1.99 6.77 -6.34
N VAL A 41 -0.75 6.30 -6.52
CA VAL A 41 -0.38 4.91 -6.23
C VAL A 41 -0.54 4.59 -4.73
N PHE A 42 -0.22 5.55 -3.86
CA PHE A 42 -0.40 5.43 -2.41
C PHE A 42 -1.88 5.34 -2.01
N VAL A 43 -2.76 6.14 -2.62
CA VAL A 43 -4.21 6.05 -2.41
C VAL A 43 -4.74 4.72 -2.89
N VAL A 44 -4.33 4.25 -4.07
CA VAL A 44 -4.70 2.93 -4.60
C VAL A 44 -4.26 1.83 -3.63
N ALA A 45 -3.06 1.91 -3.08
CA ALA A 45 -2.59 0.98 -2.04
C ALA A 45 -3.55 0.96 -0.84
N GLY A 46 -3.88 2.14 -0.29
CA GLY A 46 -4.81 2.28 0.83
C GLY A 46 -6.19 1.69 0.55
N VAL A 47 -6.73 1.87 -0.66
CA VAL A 47 -8.00 1.28 -1.08
C VAL A 47 -7.93 -0.25 -1.11
N PHE A 48 -6.88 -0.84 -1.71
CA PHE A 48 -6.74 -2.29 -1.79
C PHE A 48 -6.54 -2.95 -0.41
N GLU A 49 -5.76 -2.35 0.47
CA GLU A 49 -5.62 -2.76 1.88
C GLU A 49 -6.98 -2.73 2.61
N LEU A 50 -7.73 -1.65 2.43
CA LEU A 50 -9.06 -1.46 3.04
C LEU A 50 -10.06 -2.53 2.54
N LEU A 51 -10.11 -2.74 1.22
CA LEU A 51 -10.96 -3.75 0.59
C LEU A 51 -10.55 -5.18 0.98
N GLY A 52 -9.26 -5.45 1.16
CA GLY A 52 -8.79 -6.73 1.66
C GLY A 52 -9.20 -6.97 3.12
N GLY A 53 -9.21 -5.92 3.94
CA GLY A 53 -9.46 -6.01 5.38
C GLY A 53 -10.92 -6.19 5.79
N PHE A 54 -11.88 -5.61 5.05
CA PHE A 54 -13.31 -5.65 5.38
C PHE A 54 -14.12 -6.56 4.44
N ALA A 55 -15.28 -7.04 4.89
CA ALA A 55 -16.16 -7.85 4.05
C ALA A 55 -16.79 -6.97 2.96
N ASN A 56 -16.66 -7.38 1.70
CA ASN A 56 -17.25 -6.72 0.54
C ASN A 56 -17.30 -7.69 -0.66
N PRO A 57 -18.11 -7.42 -1.70
CA PRO A 57 -18.27 -8.33 -2.83
C PRO A 57 -16.98 -8.59 -3.61
N LEU A 58 -16.04 -7.64 -3.64
CA LEU A 58 -14.77 -7.81 -4.35
C LEU A 58 -13.86 -8.79 -3.60
N ARG A 59 -13.80 -8.69 -2.27
CA ARG A 59 -13.07 -9.61 -1.40
C ARG A 59 -13.56 -11.05 -1.54
N GLU A 60 -14.86 -11.26 -1.66
CA GLU A 60 -15.44 -12.59 -1.85
C GLU A 60 -15.05 -13.21 -3.21
N ARG A 61 -14.93 -12.39 -4.26
CA ARG A 61 -14.57 -12.84 -5.60
C ARG A 61 -13.07 -13.08 -5.79
N VAL A 62 -12.24 -12.17 -5.28
CA VAL A 62 -10.79 -12.15 -5.54
C VAL A 62 -9.99 -12.80 -4.41
N GLY A 63 -10.52 -12.79 -3.20
CA GLY A 63 -9.83 -13.24 -1.98
C GLY A 63 -9.13 -12.10 -1.25
N ALA A 64 -9.21 -12.10 0.08
CA ALA A 64 -8.64 -11.08 0.94
C ALA A 64 -7.13 -10.92 0.74
N LEU A 65 -6.40 -12.04 0.71
CA LEU A 65 -4.95 -12.07 0.64
C LEU A 65 -4.43 -11.43 -0.67
N ARG A 66 -5.10 -11.68 -1.80
CA ARG A 66 -4.73 -11.08 -3.08
C ARG A 66 -4.98 -9.56 -3.09
N LEU A 67 -6.09 -9.09 -2.52
CA LEU A 67 -6.36 -7.65 -2.41
C LEU A 67 -5.30 -6.95 -1.55
N VAL A 68 -4.96 -7.51 -0.39
CA VAL A 68 -3.88 -7.00 0.47
C VAL A 68 -2.53 -7.06 -0.27
N GLY A 69 -2.28 -8.13 -1.02
CA GLY A 69 -1.06 -8.26 -1.83
C GLY A 69 -0.90 -7.13 -2.85
N ILE A 70 -1.98 -6.77 -3.56
CA ILE A 70 -1.99 -5.61 -4.48
C ILE A 70 -1.71 -4.32 -3.69
N GLY A 71 -2.34 -4.16 -2.53
CA GLY A 71 -2.11 -3.03 -1.63
C GLY A 71 -0.63 -2.86 -1.27
N HIS A 72 0.03 -3.93 -0.84
CA HIS A 72 1.46 -3.93 -0.49
C HIS A 72 2.36 -3.62 -1.70
N VAL A 73 2.08 -4.18 -2.87
CA VAL A 73 2.83 -3.87 -4.09
C VAL A 73 2.70 -2.40 -4.46
N CYS A 74 1.48 -1.86 -4.43
CA CYS A 74 1.24 -0.44 -4.69
C CYS A 74 1.94 0.43 -3.65
N LEU A 75 1.85 0.09 -2.36
CA LEU A 75 2.52 0.85 -1.30
C LEU A 75 4.03 0.88 -1.51
N GLY A 76 4.64 -0.29 -1.76
CA GLY A 76 6.07 -0.38 -2.02
C GLY A 76 6.50 0.38 -3.28
N ALA A 77 5.71 0.32 -4.36
CA ALA A 77 5.94 1.12 -5.56
C ALA A 77 5.86 2.63 -5.28
N SER A 78 4.91 3.07 -4.45
CA SER A 78 4.80 4.48 -4.03
C SER A 78 6.03 4.94 -3.24
N MET A 79 6.62 4.08 -2.41
CA MET A 79 7.85 4.40 -1.68
C MET A 79 9.04 4.54 -2.63
N CYS A 80 9.17 3.65 -3.62
CA CYS A 80 10.19 3.75 -4.65
C CYS A 80 10.05 5.04 -5.48
N LEU A 81 8.83 5.47 -5.79
CA LEU A 81 8.58 6.76 -6.43
C LEU A 81 8.99 7.93 -5.52
N GLY A 82 8.67 7.86 -4.23
CA GLY A 82 9.07 8.87 -3.25
C GLY A 82 10.58 9.01 -3.08
N ALA A 83 11.35 7.94 -3.32
CA ALA A 83 12.81 8.01 -3.35
C ALA A 83 13.30 8.94 -4.48
N LEU A 84 12.63 9.00 -5.62
CA LEU A 84 13.03 9.85 -6.75
C LEU A 84 12.95 11.35 -6.42
N SER A 85 12.06 11.73 -5.50
CA SER A 85 11.91 13.12 -5.03
C SER A 85 12.75 13.47 -3.80
N GLY A 86 13.37 12.49 -3.14
CA GLY A 86 14.10 12.70 -1.89
C GLY A 86 15.53 13.21 -2.09
N SER A 87 15.96 14.17 -1.28
CA SER A 87 17.34 14.68 -1.26
C SER A 87 18.21 13.88 -0.29
N GLY A 88 18.91 12.86 -0.78
CA GLY A 88 19.96 12.16 -0.03
C GLY A 88 20.04 10.66 -0.33
N LEU A 89 21.26 10.16 -0.57
CA LEU A 89 21.50 8.75 -0.91
C LEU A 89 20.98 7.78 0.16
N VAL A 90 21.13 8.14 1.44
CA VAL A 90 20.65 7.30 2.55
C VAL A 90 19.13 7.21 2.55
N PHE A 91 18.43 8.34 2.38
CA PHE A 91 16.97 8.37 2.28
C PHE A 91 16.47 7.54 1.10
N GLN A 92 17.08 7.73 -0.06
CA GLN A 92 16.75 7.00 -1.29
C GLN A 92 16.96 5.49 -1.12
N ALA A 93 18.11 5.08 -0.60
CA ALA A 93 18.41 3.67 -0.37
C ALA A 93 17.40 3.04 0.61
N LEU A 94 17.09 3.71 1.72
CA LEU A 94 16.12 3.22 2.70
C LEU A 94 14.71 3.10 2.11
N PHE A 95 14.25 4.08 1.35
CA PHE A 95 12.93 4.06 0.73
C PHE A 95 12.81 2.98 -0.35
N VAL A 96 13.84 2.84 -1.20
CA VAL A 96 13.88 1.79 -2.21
C VAL A 96 13.91 0.42 -1.56
N LEU A 97 14.79 0.18 -0.58
CA LEU A 97 14.88 -1.12 0.10
C LEU A 97 13.57 -1.46 0.83
N SER A 98 12.99 -0.51 1.56
CA SER A 98 11.70 -0.71 2.26
C SER A 98 10.57 -0.98 1.26
N GLY A 99 10.55 -0.25 0.13
CA GLY A 99 9.58 -0.44 -0.93
C GLY A 99 9.71 -1.82 -1.59
N LEU A 100 10.92 -2.28 -1.89
CA LEU A 100 11.17 -3.60 -2.46
C LEU A 100 10.76 -4.73 -1.51
N VAL A 101 10.99 -4.57 -0.20
CA VAL A 101 10.52 -5.53 0.81
C VAL A 101 8.99 -5.63 0.80
N LEU A 102 8.29 -4.49 0.78
CA LEU A 102 6.82 -4.48 0.69
C LEU A 102 6.33 -5.12 -0.61
N VAL A 103 6.98 -4.84 -1.74
CA VAL A 103 6.65 -5.49 -3.02
C VAL A 103 6.85 -7.00 -2.92
N ALA A 104 7.90 -7.49 -2.28
CA ALA A 104 8.14 -8.92 -2.10
C ALA A 104 7.03 -9.58 -1.27
N PHE A 105 6.61 -8.97 -0.16
CA PHE A 105 5.45 -9.44 0.62
C PHE A 105 4.17 -9.44 -0.20
N GLY A 106 3.91 -8.34 -0.93
CA GLY A 106 2.71 -8.21 -1.74
C GLY A 106 2.63 -9.23 -2.87
N VAL A 107 3.75 -9.50 -3.54
CA VAL A 107 3.86 -10.55 -4.56
C VAL A 107 3.66 -11.93 -3.96
N ASP A 108 4.22 -12.23 -2.80
CA ASP A 108 3.99 -13.52 -2.14
C ASP A 108 2.50 -13.72 -1.80
N TYR A 109 1.85 -12.68 -1.27
CA TYR A 109 0.42 -12.71 -0.95
C TYR A 109 -0.45 -12.91 -2.20
N LEU A 110 -0.07 -12.29 -3.32
CA LEU A 110 -0.70 -12.51 -4.63
C LEU A 110 -0.58 -13.97 -5.10
N LEU A 111 0.57 -14.60 -4.82
CA LEU A 111 0.87 -16.00 -5.12
C LEU A 111 0.32 -17.00 -4.09
N GLY A 112 -0.43 -16.52 -3.09
CA GLY A 112 -1.09 -17.35 -2.09
C GLY A 112 -0.32 -17.55 -0.80
N GLY A 113 0.75 -16.78 -0.54
CA GLY A 113 1.46 -16.80 0.73
C GLY A 113 2.37 -18.01 0.92
N ARG A 114 3.24 -18.27 -0.06
CA ARG A 114 4.07 -19.49 -0.08
C ARG A 114 5.36 -19.32 0.71
N TYR A 115 5.88 -18.10 0.78
CA TYR A 115 7.21 -17.82 1.31
C TYR A 115 7.17 -17.10 2.67
N PHE A 116 6.13 -16.29 2.91
CA PHE A 116 5.95 -15.59 4.18
C PHE A 116 4.72 -16.09 4.92
N GLU A 117 4.77 -15.98 6.26
CA GLU A 117 3.61 -16.26 7.09
C GLU A 117 2.44 -15.37 6.67
N THR A 118 1.34 -16.01 6.33
CA THR A 118 0.08 -15.33 6.04
C THR A 118 -0.86 -15.48 7.23
N PRO A 119 -1.72 -14.50 7.47
CA PRO A 119 -2.72 -14.66 8.51
C PRO A 119 -3.65 -15.82 8.15
N GLU A 120 -3.79 -16.75 9.09
CA GLU A 120 -4.69 -17.91 8.95
C GLU A 120 -6.11 -17.42 8.56
N ALA A 121 -6.67 -18.07 7.53
CA ALA A 121 -7.97 -17.75 6.95
C ALA A 121 -9.14 -18.24 7.81
#